data_AF-A0A414QLW9-F1
#
_entry.id   AF-A0A414QLW9-F1
#
_cell.length_a   1.000
_cell.length_b   1.000
_cell.length_c   1.000
_cell.angle_alpha   90.00
_cell.angle_beta   90.00
_cell.angle_gamma   90.00
#
_symmetry.space_group_name_H-M   'P 1'
#
loop_
_entity.id
_entity.type
_entity.pdbx_description
1 polymer ?
#
loop_
_entity_poly.entity_id
_entity_poly.type
_entity_poly.pdbx_seq_one_letter_code
_entity_poly.pdbx_strand_id
1 'polypeptide(L)'
;MKETIDLLGKILTNILTALYEPFGFSFLLSFLAMFFYLYAYEPSAAGKGWKSAIVTWYQEFKESVFFRKLFFLVFVTSLILFRTLLNRQLWMNPLSDVMGGWGIWETVNGEQQLTTECIENVIMMVPFSSVVMWTFQEKVGRSWKRVLWYSGKIAFVFSISIEMLQLLLRLGTFQLSDIFYNTVGGVLGGLLYCVEMKARKRL
;
A
#
# COMPACT_ATOMS: atom_id res chain seq x y z
N MET A 1 30.16 5.25 -14.56
CA MET A 1 29.03 6.04 -15.11
C MET A 1 28.02 5.15 -15.83
N LYS A 2 28.42 4.38 -16.86
CA LYS A 2 27.52 3.43 -17.54
C LYS A 2 26.93 2.37 -16.60
N GLU A 3 27.75 1.78 -15.73
CA GLU A 3 27.29 0.80 -14.72
C GLU A 3 26.31 1.40 -13.71
N THR A 4 26.55 2.63 -13.26
CA THR A 4 25.63 3.35 -12.35
C THR A 4 24.28 3.65 -13.02
N ILE A 5 24.30 4.04 -14.30
CA ILE A 5 23.09 4.28 -15.08
C ILE A 5 22.31 2.97 -15.30
N ASP A 6 23.01 1.87 -15.59
CA ASP A 6 22.40 0.55 -15.75
C ASP A 6 21.75 0.06 -14.44
N LEU A 7 22.45 0.23 -13.31
CA LEU A 7 21.92 -0.08 -11.99
C LEU A 7 20.64 0.73 -11.68
N LEU A 8 20.66 2.04 -11.92
CA LEU A 8 19.49 2.90 -11.74
C LEU A 8 18.34 2.48 -12.67
N GLY A 9 18.64 2.12 -13.92
CA GLY A 9 17.67 1.61 -14.87
C GLY A 9 16.98 0.33 -14.38
N LYS A 10 17.75 -0.60 -13.80
CA LYS A 10 17.22 -1.83 -13.19
C LYS A 10 16.34 -1.54 -11.98
N ILE A 11 16.79 -0.67 -11.07
CA ILE A 11 16.00 -0.27 -9.89
C ILE A 11 14.67 0.35 -10.33
N LEU A 12 14.69 1.28 -11.29
CA LEU A 12 13.48 1.92 -11.81
C LEU A 12 12.55 0.89 -12.45
N THR A 13 13.10 -0.02 -13.26
CA THR A 13 12.33 -1.09 -13.90
C THR A 13 11.63 -1.96 -12.86
N ASN A 14 12.33 -2.39 -11.80
CA ASN A 14 11.73 -3.20 -10.76
C ASN A 14 10.62 -2.47 -10.01
N ILE A 15 10.82 -1.19 -9.66
CA ILE A 15 9.79 -0.37 -9.00
C ILE A 15 8.55 -0.25 -9.89
N LEU A 16 8.73 0.04 -11.17
CA LEU A 16 7.62 0.16 -12.12
C LEU A 16 6.89 -1.18 -12.29
N THR A 17 7.63 -2.28 -12.40
CA THR A 17 7.05 -3.63 -12.46
C THR A 17 6.24 -3.94 -11.21
N ALA A 18 6.78 -3.66 -10.02
CA ALA A 18 6.12 -3.89 -8.75
C ALA A 18 4.80 -3.11 -8.60
N LEU A 19 4.67 -1.94 -9.24
CA LEU A 19 3.43 -1.18 -9.29
C LEU A 19 2.50 -1.65 -10.42
N TYR A 20 3.05 -2.04 -11.56
CA TYR A 20 2.30 -2.41 -12.76
C TYR A 20 1.61 -3.77 -12.63
N GLU A 21 2.32 -4.79 -12.15
CA GLU A 21 1.79 -6.16 -11.95
C GLU A 21 0.47 -6.19 -11.16
N PRO A 22 0.37 -5.59 -9.95
CA PRO A 22 -0.85 -5.60 -9.16
C PRO A 22 -1.92 -4.62 -9.66
N PHE A 23 -1.60 -3.70 -10.57
CA PHE A 23 -2.42 -2.51 -10.84
C PHE A 23 -3.85 -2.87 -11.25
N GLY A 24 -4.00 -3.70 -12.29
CA GLY A 24 -5.31 -4.06 -12.84
C GLY A 24 -6.18 -4.81 -11.82
N PHE A 25 -5.57 -5.77 -11.12
CA PHE A 25 -6.24 -6.51 -10.05
C PHE A 25 -6.68 -5.60 -8.91
N SER A 26 -5.79 -4.71 -8.45
CA SER A 26 -6.05 -3.76 -7.36
C SER A 26 -7.16 -2.79 -7.72
N PHE A 27 -7.17 -2.30 -8.97
CA PHE A 27 -8.23 -1.42 -9.47
C PHE A 27 -9.58 -2.14 -9.51
N LEU A 28 -9.63 -3.35 -10.06
CA LEU A 28 -10.85 -4.16 -10.12
C LEU A 28 -11.36 -4.50 -8.71
N LEU A 29 -10.48 -4.94 -7.82
CA LEU A 29 -10.83 -5.25 -6.43
C LEU A 29 -11.40 -4.02 -5.72
N SER A 30 -10.82 -2.85 -5.94
CA SER A 30 -11.32 -1.60 -5.36
C SER A 30 -12.69 -1.23 -5.92
N PHE A 31 -12.88 -1.35 -7.23
CA PHE A 31 -14.17 -1.12 -7.87
C PHE A 31 -15.25 -2.03 -7.28
N LEU A 32 -14.95 -3.33 -7.14
CA LEU A 32 -15.85 -4.33 -6.57
C LEU A 32 -16.11 -4.10 -5.06
N ALA A 33 -15.07 -3.79 -4.29
CA ALA A 33 -15.16 -3.55 -2.85
C ALA A 33 -16.14 -2.41 -2.52
N MET A 34 -16.18 -1.37 -3.36
CA MET A 34 -17.07 -0.24 -3.15
C MET A 34 -18.55 -0.60 -3.31
N PHE A 35 -18.92 -1.68 -4.01
CA PHE A 35 -20.31 -2.14 -3.98
C PHE A 35 -20.75 -2.65 -2.61
N PHE A 36 -19.84 -3.23 -1.80
CA PHE A 36 -20.16 -3.56 -0.42
C PHE A 36 -20.42 -2.33 0.42
N TYR A 37 -19.66 -1.25 0.20
CA TYR A 37 -19.92 0.04 0.84
C TYR A 37 -21.32 0.56 0.46
N LEU A 38 -21.65 0.60 -0.84
CA LEU A 38 -22.97 1.04 -1.29
C LEU A 38 -24.09 0.18 -0.72
N TYR A 39 -23.90 -1.14 -0.68
CA TYR A 39 -24.89 -2.05 -0.11
C TYR A 39 -25.13 -1.80 1.38
N ALA A 40 -24.07 -1.51 2.14
CA ALA A 40 -24.15 -1.29 3.58
C ALA A 40 -24.66 0.11 3.97
N TYR A 41 -24.34 1.14 3.18
CA TYR A 41 -24.56 2.55 3.55
C TYR A 41 -25.53 3.32 2.63
N GLU A 42 -25.81 2.82 1.42
CA GLU A 42 -26.78 3.39 0.46
C GLU A 42 -27.91 2.38 0.12
N PRO A 43 -28.68 1.91 1.11
CA PRO A 43 -29.70 0.87 0.92
C PRO A 43 -30.85 1.30 0.02
N SER A 44 -31.04 2.61 -0.21
CA SER A 44 -32.09 3.16 -1.06
C SER A 44 -31.99 2.70 -2.53
N ALA A 45 -30.79 2.33 -2.99
CA ALA A 45 -30.53 1.79 -4.32
C ALA A 45 -30.33 0.25 -4.32
N ALA A 46 -30.23 -0.38 -3.16
CA ALA A 46 -30.01 -1.82 -3.04
C ALA A 46 -31.23 -2.61 -3.58
N GLY A 47 -30.97 -3.73 -4.24
CA GLY A 47 -32.02 -4.60 -4.78
C GLY A 47 -32.65 -4.14 -6.10
N LYS A 48 -32.27 -2.98 -6.66
CA LYS A 48 -32.78 -2.47 -7.95
C LYS A 48 -32.08 -3.04 -9.20
N GLY A 49 -31.25 -4.08 -9.03
CA GLY A 49 -30.50 -4.75 -10.09
C GLY A 49 -29.15 -4.10 -10.44
N TRP A 50 -28.34 -4.81 -11.23
CA TRP A 50 -26.93 -4.46 -11.51
C TRP A 50 -26.76 -3.14 -12.28
N LYS A 51 -27.67 -2.80 -13.19
CA LYS A 51 -27.61 -1.53 -13.94
C LYS A 51 -27.76 -0.33 -13.01
N SER A 52 -28.72 -0.37 -12.09
CA SER A 52 -28.91 0.68 -11.09
C SER A 52 -27.69 0.76 -10.18
N ALA A 53 -27.11 -0.37 -9.77
CA ALA A 53 -25.93 -0.39 -8.92
C ALA A 53 -24.73 0.31 -9.58
N ILE A 54 -24.48 0.08 -10.87
CA ILE A 54 -23.39 0.75 -11.61
C ILE A 54 -23.64 2.26 -11.70
N VAL A 55 -24.88 2.69 -11.96
CA VAL A 55 -25.23 4.12 -12.00
C VAL A 55 -24.99 4.78 -10.64
N THR A 56 -25.45 4.17 -9.55
CA THR A 56 -25.22 4.65 -8.17
C THR A 56 -23.73 4.68 -7.84
N TRP A 57 -22.97 3.65 -8.22
CA TRP A 57 -21.51 3.63 -8.03
C TRP A 57 -20.84 4.83 -8.70
N TYR A 58 -21.20 5.10 -9.95
CA TYR A 58 -20.63 6.23 -10.69
C TYR A 58 -21.04 7.59 -10.12
N GLN A 59 -22.30 7.73 -9.70
CA GLN A 59 -22.81 8.94 -9.03
C GLN A 59 -22.03 9.20 -7.73
N GLU A 60 -21.93 8.20 -6.85
CA GLU A 60 -21.19 8.32 -5.59
C GLU A 60 -19.70 8.61 -5.82
N PHE A 61 -19.08 7.96 -6.80
CA PHE A 61 -17.69 8.25 -7.15
C PHE A 61 -17.50 9.70 -7.60
N LYS A 62 -18.48 10.27 -8.34
CA LYS A 62 -18.43 11.66 -8.80
C LYS A 62 -18.73 12.67 -7.68
N GLU A 63 -19.73 12.40 -6.85
CA GLU A 63 -20.28 13.38 -5.90
C GLU A 63 -19.62 13.28 -4.52
N SER A 64 -19.32 12.07 -4.03
CA SER A 64 -18.82 11.84 -2.68
C SER A 64 -17.29 11.81 -2.62
N VAL A 65 -16.70 12.83 -1.98
CA VAL A 65 -15.25 12.87 -1.68
C VAL A 65 -14.85 11.70 -0.79
N PHE A 66 -15.71 11.32 0.16
CA PHE A 66 -15.43 10.21 1.08
C PHE A 66 -15.42 8.86 0.35
N PHE A 67 -16.36 8.65 -0.58
CA PHE A 67 -16.37 7.46 -1.43
C PHE A 67 -15.07 7.32 -2.24
N ARG A 68 -14.58 8.41 -2.83
CA ARG A 68 -13.28 8.43 -3.53
C ARG A 68 -12.11 8.13 -2.60
N LYS A 69 -12.09 8.73 -1.40
CA LYS A 69 -11.06 8.45 -0.38
C LYS A 69 -11.01 6.97 -0.03
N LEU A 70 -12.16 6.34 0.19
CA LEU A 70 -12.26 4.90 0.45
C LEU A 70 -11.82 4.07 -0.75
N PHE A 71 -12.25 4.41 -1.97
CA PHE A 71 -11.80 3.74 -3.18
C PHE A 71 -10.28 3.74 -3.30
N PHE A 72 -9.64 4.91 -3.14
CA PHE A 72 -8.18 5.01 -3.20
C PHE A 72 -7.51 4.27 -2.04
N LEU A 73 -8.11 4.26 -0.85
CA LEU A 73 -7.59 3.53 0.29
C LEU A 73 -7.59 2.03 0.03
N VAL A 74 -8.69 1.47 -0.48
CA VAL A 74 -8.77 0.07 -0.87
C VAL A 74 -7.75 -0.22 -1.98
N PHE A 75 -7.63 0.66 -2.96
CA PHE A 75 -6.70 0.52 -4.08
C PHE A 75 -5.25 0.41 -3.63
N VAL A 76 -4.74 1.39 -2.88
CA VAL A 76 -3.35 1.37 -2.41
C VAL A 76 -3.09 0.23 -1.42
N THR A 77 -4.09 -0.15 -0.61
CA THR A 77 -3.99 -1.31 0.28
C THR A 77 -3.87 -2.60 -0.54
N SER A 78 -4.68 -2.75 -1.59
CA SER A 78 -4.63 -3.93 -2.46
C SER A 78 -3.33 -4.05 -3.25
N LEU A 79 -2.71 -2.92 -3.66
CA LEU A 79 -1.39 -2.94 -4.29
C LEU A 79 -0.35 -3.56 -3.35
N ILE A 80 -0.34 -3.13 -2.08
CA ILE A 80 0.57 -3.67 -1.07
C ILE A 80 0.28 -5.15 -0.84
N LEU A 81 -0.97 -5.52 -0.52
CA LEU A 81 -1.33 -6.91 -0.21
C LEU A 81 -1.07 -7.86 -1.40
N PHE A 82 -1.24 -7.40 -2.64
CA PHE A 82 -0.90 -8.23 -3.80
C PHE A 82 0.59 -8.52 -3.85
N ARG A 83 1.43 -7.50 -3.69
CA ARG A 83 2.89 -7.65 -3.71
C ARG A 83 3.40 -8.47 -2.52
N THR A 84 2.87 -8.21 -1.33
CA THR A 84 3.41 -8.79 -0.08
C THR A 84 2.77 -10.10 0.33
N LEU A 85 1.52 -10.39 -0.06
CA LEU A 85 0.81 -11.62 0.32
C LEU A 85 0.40 -12.46 -0.89
N LEU A 86 -0.33 -11.89 -1.85
CA LEU A 86 -1.04 -12.68 -2.87
C LEU A 86 -0.13 -13.22 -3.96
N ASN A 87 0.97 -12.53 -4.28
CA ASN A 87 1.92 -12.89 -5.33
C ASN A 87 3.25 -13.42 -4.77
N ARG A 88 3.20 -14.18 -3.65
CA ARG A 88 4.37 -14.80 -3.00
C ARG A 88 4.45 -16.30 -3.28
N GLN A 89 5.65 -16.86 -3.14
CA GLN A 89 5.87 -18.30 -3.18
C GLN A 89 5.23 -18.96 -1.95
N LEU A 90 4.48 -20.03 -2.20
CA LEU A 90 3.78 -20.80 -1.17
C LEU A 90 4.70 -21.88 -0.58
N TRP A 91 4.45 -22.26 0.69
CA TRP A 91 5.02 -23.45 1.34
C TRP A 91 6.53 -23.43 1.63
N MET A 92 7.19 -22.28 1.50
CA MET A 92 8.56 -22.08 1.98
C MET A 92 8.62 -22.14 3.52
N ASN A 93 9.83 -22.20 4.09
CA ASN A 93 10.01 -22.06 5.53
C ASN A 93 9.90 -20.57 5.89
N PRO A 94 8.84 -20.13 6.58
CA PRO A 94 8.62 -18.70 6.81
C PRO A 94 9.64 -18.07 7.75
N LEU A 95 10.46 -18.86 8.46
CA LEU A 95 11.46 -18.36 9.40
C LEU A 95 12.90 -18.52 8.87
N SER A 96 13.09 -18.90 7.60
CA SER A 96 14.45 -19.14 7.08
C SER A 96 15.29 -17.87 6.91
N ASP A 97 14.64 -16.69 6.82
CA ASP A 97 15.33 -15.44 6.48
C ASP A 97 14.83 -14.23 7.29
N VAL A 98 14.67 -14.41 8.61
CA VAL A 98 14.12 -13.36 9.51
C VAL A 98 14.91 -12.04 9.47
N MET A 99 16.22 -12.14 9.25
CA MET A 99 17.15 -11.02 9.22
C MET A 99 17.56 -10.61 7.79
N GLY A 100 16.87 -11.08 6.75
CA GLY A 100 17.16 -10.72 5.36
C GLY A 100 16.58 -9.36 4.96
N GLY A 101 16.81 -8.96 3.70
CA GLY A 101 16.16 -7.80 3.09
C GLY A 101 16.62 -6.41 3.54
N TRP A 102 17.75 -6.27 4.26
CA TRP A 102 18.25 -4.96 4.72
C TRP A 102 18.97 -4.11 3.65
N GLY A 103 19.12 -4.62 2.44
CA GLY A 103 19.86 -3.94 1.38
C GLY A 103 19.30 -4.25 0.01
N ILE A 104 19.99 -3.74 -1.01
CA ILE A 104 19.65 -3.99 -2.41
C ILE A 104 20.42 -5.17 -3.01
N TRP A 105 21.24 -5.84 -2.21
CA TRP A 105 22.03 -6.99 -2.64
C TRP A 105 21.74 -8.16 -1.73
N GLU A 106 21.42 -9.29 -2.33
CA GLU A 106 21.16 -10.56 -1.65
C GLU A 106 22.05 -11.64 -2.25
N THR A 107 22.57 -12.54 -1.40
CA THR A 107 23.37 -13.67 -1.87
C THR A 107 22.48 -14.91 -1.98
N VAL A 108 22.16 -15.30 -3.20
CA VAL A 108 21.33 -16.48 -3.49
C VAL A 108 22.22 -17.53 -4.15
N ASN A 109 22.36 -18.70 -3.53
CA ASN A 109 23.22 -19.80 -4.01
C ASN A 109 24.69 -19.39 -4.30
N GLY A 110 25.22 -18.42 -3.54
CA GLY A 110 26.61 -17.93 -3.70
C GLY A 110 26.78 -16.83 -4.75
N GLU A 111 25.71 -16.42 -5.44
CA GLU A 111 25.71 -15.29 -6.38
C GLU A 111 25.03 -14.07 -5.78
N GLN A 112 25.60 -12.87 -6.02
CA GLN A 112 24.95 -11.62 -5.64
C GLN A 112 23.87 -11.23 -6.66
N GLN A 113 22.64 -11.10 -6.17
CA GLN A 113 21.48 -10.66 -6.95
C GLN A 113 21.00 -9.30 -6.45
N LEU A 114 20.57 -8.44 -7.37
CA LEU A 114 19.96 -7.16 -7.05
C LEU A 114 18.52 -7.40 -6.56
N THR A 115 18.22 -6.99 -5.34
CA THR A 115 16.87 -6.94 -4.80
C THR A 115 16.45 -5.48 -4.59
N THR A 116 15.18 -5.17 -4.81
CA THR A 116 14.62 -3.82 -4.66
C THR A 116 13.44 -3.79 -3.70
N GLU A 117 13.17 -4.90 -3.01
CA GLU A 117 12.02 -5.06 -2.11
C GLU A 117 11.98 -3.97 -1.03
N CYS A 118 13.12 -3.63 -0.42
CA CYS A 118 13.20 -2.56 0.57
C CYS A 118 12.75 -1.18 0.03
N ILE A 119 13.10 -0.86 -1.22
CA ILE A 119 12.72 0.40 -1.88
C ILE A 119 11.23 0.35 -2.26
N GLU A 120 10.78 -0.77 -2.82
CA GLU A 120 9.38 -0.99 -3.19
C GLU A 120 8.45 -0.85 -1.98
N ASN A 121 8.81 -1.46 -0.84
CA ASN A 121 8.08 -1.37 0.43
C ASN A 121 7.91 0.08 0.90
N VAL A 122 9.00 0.87 0.88
CA VAL A 122 8.93 2.31 1.20
C VAL A 122 8.00 3.04 0.24
N ILE A 123 8.19 2.85 -1.07
CA ILE A 123 7.45 3.57 -2.12
C ILE A 123 5.96 3.26 -2.07
N MET A 124 5.57 2.01 -1.83
CA MET A 124 4.15 1.61 -1.75
C MET A 124 3.49 2.12 -0.46
N MET A 125 4.23 2.23 0.65
CA MET A 125 3.66 2.67 1.92
C MET A 125 3.45 4.19 2.00
N VAL A 126 4.19 4.98 1.20
CA VAL A 126 4.00 6.44 1.09
C VAL A 126 2.57 6.83 0.65
N PRO A 127 2.03 6.36 -0.50
CA PRO A 127 0.67 6.68 -0.91
C PRO A 127 -0.36 6.06 0.03
N PHE A 128 -0.14 4.84 0.54
CA PHE A 128 -1.03 4.23 1.54
C PHE A 128 -1.21 5.13 2.75
N SER A 129 -0.12 5.53 3.40
CA SER A 129 -0.18 6.32 4.62
C SER A 129 -0.75 7.72 4.36
N SER A 130 -0.42 8.34 3.23
CA SER A 130 -0.99 9.62 2.80
C SER A 130 -2.51 9.54 2.64
N VAL A 131 -3.01 8.50 1.98
CA VAL A 131 -4.45 8.29 1.77
C VAL A 131 -5.16 7.96 3.08
N VAL A 132 -4.55 7.18 3.98
CA VAL A 132 -5.10 6.94 5.34
C VAL A 132 -5.25 8.25 6.11
N MET A 133 -4.21 9.09 6.13
CA MET A 133 -4.25 10.39 6.80
C MET A 133 -5.29 11.34 6.18
N TRP A 134 -5.42 11.32 4.86
CA TRP A 134 -6.44 12.11 4.15
C TRP A 134 -7.87 11.61 4.45
N THR A 135 -8.06 10.29 4.53
CA THR A 135 -9.35 9.65 4.78
C THR A 135 -9.85 9.95 6.19
N PHE A 136 -8.98 9.81 7.19
CA PHE A 136 -9.33 9.93 8.61
C PHE A 136 -8.80 11.22 9.24
N GLN A 137 -8.61 12.27 8.44
CA GLN A 137 -8.04 13.56 8.87
C GLN A 137 -8.76 14.18 10.08
N GLU A 138 -10.07 13.97 10.22
CA GLU A 138 -10.86 14.51 11.33
C GLU A 138 -10.54 13.81 12.66
N LYS A 139 -10.26 12.50 12.61
CA LYS A 139 -9.85 11.70 13.77
C LYS A 139 -8.39 11.97 14.14
N VAL A 140 -7.51 12.10 13.13
CA VAL A 140 -6.08 12.36 13.35
C VAL A 140 -5.84 13.81 13.77
N GLY A 141 -6.59 14.78 13.23
CA GLY A 141 -6.37 16.20 13.45
C GLY A 141 -5.25 16.79 12.58
N ARG A 142 -4.91 18.07 12.81
CA ARG A 142 -4.05 18.87 11.91
C ARG A 142 -2.61 19.08 12.40
N SER A 143 -2.22 18.52 13.55
CA SER A 143 -0.87 18.67 14.08
C SER A 143 0.09 17.75 13.34
N TRP A 144 1.17 18.30 12.76
CA TRP A 144 2.16 17.51 12.01
C TRP A 144 2.78 16.39 12.87
N LYS A 145 3.09 16.66 14.14
CA LYS A 145 3.61 15.63 15.07
C LYS A 145 2.63 14.47 15.23
N ARG A 146 1.32 14.78 15.29
CA ARG A 146 0.27 13.78 15.43
C ARG A 146 0.08 12.99 14.14
N VAL A 147 0.09 13.65 12.98
CA VAL A 147 0.06 12.98 11.68
C VAL A 147 1.21 11.99 11.56
N LEU A 148 2.45 12.39 11.85
CA LEU A 148 3.61 11.50 11.76
C LEU A 148 3.55 10.33 12.74
N TRP A 149 3.08 10.57 13.96
CA TRP A 149 2.92 9.50 14.94
C TRP A 149 1.87 8.48 14.50
N TYR A 150 0.70 8.95 14.05
CA TYR A 150 -0.36 8.06 13.56
C TYR A 150 0.04 7.35 12.27
N SER A 151 0.72 8.03 11.35
CA SER A 151 1.16 7.47 10.08
C SER A 151 2.19 6.35 10.29
N GLY A 152 3.18 6.57 11.16
CA GLY A 152 4.14 5.54 11.56
C GLY A 152 3.50 4.39 12.32
N LYS A 153 2.62 4.69 13.29
CA LYS A 153 1.91 3.65 14.07
C LYS A 153 1.04 2.75 13.18
N ILE A 154 0.27 3.34 12.27
CA ILE A 154 -0.59 2.56 11.36
C ILE A 154 0.25 1.71 10.42
N ALA A 155 1.30 2.27 9.82
CA ALA A 155 2.19 1.50 8.95
C ALA A 155 2.86 0.34 9.69
N PHE A 156 3.36 0.57 10.91
CA PHE A 156 3.95 -0.47 11.74
C PHE A 156 2.98 -1.61 12.07
N VAL A 157 1.76 -1.28 12.51
CA VAL A 157 0.71 -2.28 12.80
C VAL A 157 0.29 -3.03 11.54
N PHE A 158 0.14 -2.31 10.42
CA PHE A 158 -0.21 -2.91 9.13
C PHE A 158 0.88 -3.88 8.66
N SER A 159 2.15 -3.51 8.77
CA SER A 159 3.27 -4.39 8.43
C SER A 159 3.35 -5.62 9.32
N ILE A 160 3.24 -5.47 10.64
CA ILE A 160 3.16 -6.64 11.54
C ILE A 160 2.00 -7.55 11.13
N SER A 161 0.84 -6.98 10.78
CA SER A 161 -0.31 -7.78 10.35
C SER A 161 0.00 -8.57 9.07
N ILE A 162 0.70 -7.98 8.10
CA ILE A 162 1.14 -8.65 6.88
C ILE A 162 2.11 -9.79 7.21
N GLU A 163 3.17 -9.50 7.98
CA GLU A 163 4.18 -10.49 8.36
C GLU A 163 3.57 -11.67 9.15
N MET A 164 2.63 -11.39 10.05
CA MET A 164 1.92 -12.43 10.80
C MET A 164 1.00 -13.25 9.89
N LEU A 165 0.36 -12.63 8.90
CA LEU A 165 -0.44 -13.35 7.90
C LEU A 165 0.44 -14.25 7.02
N GLN A 166 1.63 -13.76 6.61
CA GLN A 166 2.63 -14.57 5.89
C GLN A 166 3.05 -15.79 6.70
N LEU A 167 3.36 -15.60 7.98
CA LEU A 167 3.72 -16.68 8.89
C LEU A 167 2.58 -17.70 9.06
N LEU A 168 1.36 -17.23 9.29
CA LEU A 168 0.17 -18.07 9.52
C LEU A 168 -0.21 -18.88 8.27
N LEU A 169 -0.18 -18.24 7.10
CA LEU A 169 -0.60 -18.82 5.83
C LEU A 169 0.56 -19.49 5.08
N ARG A 170 1.78 -19.43 5.63
CA ARG A 170 3.01 -19.98 5.05
C ARG A 170 3.28 -19.43 3.63
N LEU A 171 3.19 -18.10 3.53
CA LEU A 171 3.43 -17.32 2.31
C LEU A 171 4.77 -16.58 2.47
N GLY A 172 5.79 -16.92 1.68
CA GLY A 172 7.11 -16.26 1.78
C GLY A 172 7.80 -16.42 3.15
N THR A 173 8.62 -15.44 3.50
CA THR A 173 9.42 -15.36 4.74
C THR A 173 8.98 -14.17 5.59
N PHE A 174 8.94 -14.36 6.91
CA PHE A 174 8.75 -13.30 7.90
C PHE A 174 10.04 -12.48 7.99
N GLN A 175 10.01 -11.19 7.67
CA GLN A 175 11.20 -10.33 7.59
C GLN A 175 11.06 -9.07 8.46
N LEU A 176 12.02 -8.85 9.35
CA LEU A 176 12.04 -7.64 10.20
C LEU A 176 12.35 -6.36 9.40
N SER A 177 13.09 -6.50 8.30
CA SER A 177 13.38 -5.42 7.36
C SER A 177 12.09 -4.88 6.72
N ASP A 178 11.16 -5.76 6.34
CA ASP A 178 9.86 -5.36 5.79
C ASP A 178 9.05 -4.51 6.77
N ILE A 179 9.02 -4.87 8.06
CA ILE A 179 8.39 -4.04 9.10
C ILE A 179 9.07 -2.67 9.18
N PHE A 180 10.40 -2.63 9.15
CA PHE A 180 11.16 -1.39 9.24
C PHE A 180 10.92 -0.47 8.03
N TYR A 181 11.13 -0.97 6.80
CA TYR A 181 11.02 -0.17 5.58
C TYR A 181 9.60 0.33 5.33
N ASN A 182 8.60 -0.52 5.59
CA ASN A 182 7.22 -0.09 5.54
C ASN A 182 6.92 1.01 6.58
N THR A 183 7.42 0.87 7.81
CA THR A 183 7.24 1.92 8.83
C THR A 183 7.88 3.24 8.41
N VAL A 184 9.10 3.19 7.83
CA VAL A 184 9.77 4.36 7.24
C VAL A 184 8.90 4.98 6.14
N GLY A 185 8.42 4.19 5.19
CA GLY A 185 7.51 4.64 4.14
C GLY A 185 6.22 5.26 4.69
N GLY A 186 5.69 4.72 5.79
CA GLY A 186 4.53 5.27 6.50
C GLY A 186 4.77 6.64 7.12
N VAL A 187 5.95 6.87 7.70
CA VAL A 187 6.35 8.20 8.20
C VAL A 187 6.54 9.17 7.04
N LEU A 188 7.18 8.74 5.94
CA LEU A 188 7.35 9.55 4.73
C LEU A 188 6.02 9.94 4.09
N GLY A 189 5.04 9.03 4.05
CA GLY A 189 3.68 9.34 3.60
C GLY A 189 2.97 10.36 4.50
N GLY A 190 3.12 10.24 5.81
CA GLY A 190 2.63 11.26 6.75
C GLY A 190 3.27 12.64 6.55
N LEU A 191 4.57 12.67 6.24
CA LEU A 191 5.29 13.91 5.89
C LEU A 191 4.76 14.52 4.59
N LEU A 192 4.60 13.70 3.55
CA LEU A 192 4.05 14.14 2.25
C LEU A 192 2.67 14.76 2.42
N TYR A 193 1.79 14.11 3.17
CA TYR A 193 0.47 14.64 3.51
C TYR A 193 0.56 15.98 4.27
N CYS A 194 1.48 16.10 5.23
CA CYS A 194 1.69 17.38 5.93
C CYS A 194 2.15 18.50 5.00
N VAL A 195 3.04 18.21 4.04
CA VAL A 195 3.52 19.17 3.04
C VAL A 195 2.36 19.61 2.15
N GLU A 196 1.57 18.67 1.65
CA GLU A 196 0.39 18.93 0.83
C GLU A 196 -0.64 19.80 1.57
N MET A 197 -0.96 19.46 2.83
CA MET A 197 -1.86 20.24 3.67
C MET A 197 -1.37 21.69 3.85
N LYS A 198 -0.06 21.90 4.01
CA LYS A 198 0.52 23.25 4.13
C LYS A 198 0.46 24.00 2.81
N ALA A 199 0.72 23.33 1.69
CA ALA A 199 0.62 23.93 0.36
C ALA A 199 -0.81 24.39 0.06
N ARG A 200 -1.83 23.56 0.34
CA ARG A 200 -3.24 23.90 0.15
C ARG A 200 -3.74 25.08 1.00
N LYS A 201 -3.10 25.35 2.15
CA LYS A 201 -3.44 26.53 2.98
C LYS A 201 -2.82 27.83 2.48
N ARG A 202 -1.82 27.76 1.61
CA ARG A 202 -1.11 28.92 1.03
C ARG A 202 -1.69 29.35 -0.32
N LEU A 203 -2.53 28.51 -0.92
CA LEU A 203 -3.34 28.78 -2.10
C LEU A 203 -4.71 29.31 -1.67
#